data_AF-A0AAD8B0Y7-F1
#
_entry.id   AF-A0AAD8B0Y7-F1
#
_cell.length_a   1.000
_cell.length_b   1.000
_cell.length_c   1.000
_cell.angle_alpha   90.00
_cell.angle_beta   90.00
_cell.angle_gamma   90.00
#
_symmetry.space_group_name_H-M   'P 1'
#
loop_
_entity.id
_entity.type
_entity.pdbx_description
1 polymer ?
#
loop_
_entity_poly.entity_id
_entity_poly.type
_entity_poly.pdbx_seq_one_letter_code
_entity_poly.pdbx_strand_id
1 'polypeptide(L)' 'MHIGKLNEPSSYLDKFNTPFGRDRFLRMPFGISSASEVLQKGAYQVFGDIPTKDEKEHDQIFENVLE' A
#
# COMPACT_ATOMS: atom_id res chain seq x y z
N MET A 1 -12.02 -4.18 8.21
CA MET A 1 -10.87 -4.18 7.28
C MET A 1 -10.88 -2.84 6.53
N HIS A 2 -10.05 -1.87 6.92
CA HIS A 2 -10.06 -0.48 6.40
C HIS A 2 -8.78 -0.15 5.63
N ILE A 3 -8.33 -1.06 4.75
CA ILE A 3 -7.08 -0.90 4.02
C ILE A 3 -7.16 0.39 3.18
N GLY A 4 -6.29 1.35 3.49
CA GLY A 4 -6.14 2.59 2.72
C GLY A 4 -7.09 3.75 3.07
N LYS A 5 -7.76 3.77 4.23
CA LYS A 5 -8.45 4.98 4.69
C LYS A 5 -7.42 6.07 5.01
N LEU A 6 -7.53 7.21 4.34
CA LEU A 6 -6.57 8.30 4.45
C LEU A 6 -6.96 9.23 5.62
N ASN A 7 -5.98 9.68 6.40
CA ASN A 7 -6.23 10.66 7.45
C ASN A 7 -6.60 12.01 6.82
N GLU A 8 -7.42 12.80 7.51
CA GLU A 8 -7.87 14.11 7.04
C GLU A 8 -6.70 15.03 6.57
N PRO A 9 -5.58 15.18 7.32
CA PRO A 9 -4.44 15.96 6.85
C PRO A 9 -3.78 15.40 5.58
N SER A 10 -3.65 14.08 5.43
CA SER A 10 -3.04 13.49 4.23
C SER A 10 -3.97 13.54 3.02
N SER A 11 -5.30 13.50 3.22
CA SER A 11 -6.28 13.73 2.16
C SER A 11 -6.16 15.13 1.55
N TYR A 12 -5.72 16.12 2.32
CA TYR A 12 -5.46 17.45 1.78
C TYR A 12 -4.14 17.55 0.99
N LEU A 13 -3.20 16.64 1.19
CA LEU A 13 -1.97 16.58 0.39
C LEU A 13 -2.23 15.91 -0.96
N ASP A 14 -3.12 14.91 -0.98
CA ASP A 14 -3.50 14.15 -2.17
C ASP A 14 -4.63 14.84 -2.97
N LYS A 15 -4.52 16.15 -3.18
CA LYS A 15 -5.47 16.93 -4.01
C LYS A 15 -5.02 16.96 -5.47
N PHE A 16 -5.94 16.75 -6.40
CA PHE A 16 -5.70 16.95 -7.82
C PHE A 16 -6.64 18.00 -8.41
N ASN A 17 -6.13 18.75 -9.38
CA ASN A 17 -6.93 19.73 -10.11
C ASN A 17 -7.57 19.02 -11.31
N THR A 18 -8.87 19.19 -11.47
CA THR A 18 -9.58 18.94 -12.72
C THR A 18 -9.88 20.29 -13.39
N PRO A 19 -10.12 20.34 -14.72
CA PRO A 19 -10.57 21.57 -15.38
C PRO A 19 -11.86 22.16 -14.78
N PHE A 20 -12.63 21.37 -14.04
CA PHE A 20 -13.92 21.73 -13.45
C PHE A 20 -13.87 21.93 -11.93
N GLY A 21 -12.73 21.72 -11.27
CA GLY A 21 -12.65 21.84 -9.81
C GLY A 21 -11.41 21.20 -9.17
N ARG A 22 -11.46 21.10 -7.84
CA ARG A 22 -10.42 20.48 -7.02
C ARG A 22 -11.01 19.33 -6.24
N ASP A 23 -10.55 18.13 -6.54
CA ASP A 23 -10.94 16.91 -5.86
C ASP A 23 -9.80 16.38 -5.00
N ARG A 24 -10.16 15.62 -3.97
CA ARG A 24 -9.22 15.01 -3.04
C ARG A 24 -9.47 13.52 -2.93
N PHE A 25 -8.40 12.76 -2.79
CA PHE A 25 -8.52 11.35 -2.51
C PHE A 25 -8.93 11.14 -1.04
N LEU A 26 -10.01 10.36 -0.82
CA LEU A 26 -10.46 9.94 0.52
C LEU A 26 -9.90 8.57 0.93
N ARG A 27 -9.28 7.89 -0.04
CA ARG A 27 -8.55 6.64 0.11
C ARG A 27 -7.17 6.82 -0.49
N MET A 28 -6.22 6.01 -0.07
CA MET A 28 -4.87 6.05 -0.58
C MET A 28 -4.87 5.96 -2.13
N PRO A 29 -4.37 6.99 -2.84
CA PRO A 29 -4.29 6.96 -4.29
C PRO A 29 -3.24 5.95 -4.78
N PHE A 30 -3.40 5.47 -6.01
CA PHE A 30 -2.39 4.66 -6.67
C PHE A 30 -1.24 5.53 -7.17
N GLY A 31 0.00 5.01 -7.12
CA GLY A 31 1.18 5.67 -7.68
C GLY A 31 1.98 6.56 -6.72
N ILE A 32 1.56 6.69 -5.45
CA ILE A 32 2.44 7.27 -4.41
C ILE A 32 3.40 6.18 -3.91
N SER A 33 4.66 6.57 -3.64
CA SER A 33 5.72 5.63 -3.23
C SER A 33 5.36 4.81 -1.99
N SER A 34 4.64 5.42 -1.04
CA SER A 34 4.20 4.78 0.20
C SER A 34 2.99 3.86 0.06
N ALA A 35 2.27 3.88 -1.08
CA ALA A 35 1.08 3.06 -1.26
C ALA A 35 1.39 1.56 -1.29
N SER A 36 2.51 1.19 -1.91
CA SER A 36 2.93 -0.21 -1.98
C SER A 36 3.18 -0.80 -0.60
N GLU A 37 3.90 -0.07 0.26
CA GLU A 37 4.24 -0.51 1.61
C GLU A 37 3.00 -0.67 2.51
N VAL A 38 2.05 0.27 2.43
CA VAL A 38 0.81 0.21 3.23
C VAL A 38 -0.10 -0.91 2.75
N LEU A 39 -0.17 -1.16 1.43
CA LEU A 39 -0.90 -2.29 0.87
C LEU A 39 -0.25 -3.62 1.26
N GLN A 40 1.07 -3.72 1.23
CA GLN A 40 1.80 -4.92 1.64
C GLN A 40 1.60 -5.23 3.13
N LYS A 41 1.66 -4.21 4.00
CA LYS A 41 1.34 -4.35 5.43
C LYS A 41 -0.11 -4.80 5.64
N GLY A 42 -1.05 -4.20 4.91
CA GLY A 42 -2.47 -4.58 4.96
C GLY A 42 -2.71 -6.01 4.48
N ALA A 43 -2.02 -6.44 3.42
CA ALA A 43 -2.08 -7.80 2.92
C ALA A 43 -1.48 -8.79 3.94
N TYR A 44 -0.34 -8.47 4.55
CA TYR A 44 0.28 -9.31 5.58
C TYR A 44 -0.61 -9.42 6.83
N GLN A 45 -1.30 -8.36 7.25
CA GLN A 45 -2.26 -8.43 8.36
C GLN A 45 -3.46 -9.35 8.08
N VAL A 46 -3.78 -9.60 6.82
CA VAL A 46 -4.97 -10.36 6.40
C VAL A 46 -4.62 -11.80 6.08
N PHE A 47 -3.46 -12.00 5.46
CA PHE A 47 -3.00 -13.27 4.94
C PHE A 47 -1.78 -13.83 5.67
N GLY A 48 -1.19 -13.09 6.60
CA GLY A 48 0.02 -13.51 7.34
C GLY A 48 -0.21 -14.66 8.32
N ASP A 49 -1.46 -14.83 8.78
CA ASP A 49 -1.84 -15.96 9.64
C ASP A 49 -2.12 -17.24 8.84
N ILE A 50 -2.07 -17.19 7.51
CA ILE A 50 -2.27 -18.37 6.67
C ILE A 50 -0.93 -19.11 6.60
N PRO A 51 -0.85 -20.36 7.09
CA PRO A 51 0.37 -21.14 7.02
C PRO A 51 0.68 -21.43 5.55
N THR A 52 1.66 -20.72 5.00
CA THR A 52 2.25 -21.00 3.68
C THR A 52 3.26 -22.14 3.85
N LYS A 53 3.25 -23.09 2.92
CA LYS A 53 4.10 -24.30 3.01
C LYS A 53 5.59 -24.01 2.77
N ASP A 54 5.93 -22.80 2.30
CA ASP A 54 7.19 -22.52 1.62
C ASP A 54 7.85 -21.22 2.13
N GLU A 55 7.87 -20.98 3.46
CA GLU A 55 8.55 -19.80 4.06
C GLU A 55 10.03 -19.68 3.62
N LYS A 56 10.70 -20.81 3.35
CA LYS A 56 12.12 -20.85 2.99
C LYS A 56 12.43 -20.35 1.57
N GLU A 57 11.45 -20.31 0.67
CA GLU A 57 11.67 -19.86 -0.71
C GLU A 57 11.52 -18.34 -0.87
N HIS A 58 10.69 -17.71 -0.03
CA HIS A 58 10.38 -16.29 -0.14
C HIS A 58 11.58 -15.41 0.27
N ASP A 59 12.36 -15.84 1.26
CA ASP A 59 13.56 -15.12 1.73
C ASP A 59 14.72 -15.22 0.71
N GLN A 60 14.83 -16.36 -0.01
CA GLN A 60 15.90 -16.61 -0.96
C GLN A 60 15.83 -15.72 -2.21
N ILE A 61 14.62 -15.27 -2.59
CA ILE A 61 14.40 -14.37 -3.73
C ILE A 61 14.94 -12.96 -3.45
N PHE A 62 14.84 -12.48 -2.21
CA PHE A 62 15.33 -11.14 -1.86
C PHE A 62 16.86 -11.05 -1.86
N GLU A 63 17.53 -12.10 -1.40
CA GLU A 63 19.01 -12.18 -1.42
C GLU A 63 19.55 -12.20 -2.85
N ASN A 64 18.92 -12.95 -3.76
CA ASN A 64 19.36 -13.07 -5.16
C ASN A 64 19.10 -11.81 -6.02
N VAL A 65 18.26 -10.87 -5.56
CA VAL A 65 17.97 -9.60 -6.24
C VAL A 65 18.89 -8.48 -5.74
N LEU A 66 19.55 -8.67 -4.59
CA LEU A 66 20.48 -7.72 -3.99
C LEU A 66 21.96 -7.97 -4.36
N GLU A 67 22.27 -9.08 -5.04
CA GLU A 67 23.54 -9.31 -5.78
C GLU A 67 23.46 -8.79 -7.23
#